data_AF-A0A6B1I7A9-F1
#
_entry.id   AF-A0A6B1I7A9-F1
#
_cell.length_a   1.000
_cell.length_b   1.000
_cell.length_c   1.000
_cell.angle_alpha   90.00
_cell.angle_beta   90.00
_cell.angle_gamma   90.00
#
_symmetry.space_group_name_H-M   'P 1'
#
loop_
_entity.id
_entity.type
_entity.pdbx_description
1 polymer ?
#
loop_
_entity_poly.entity_id
_entity_poly.type
_entity_poly.pdbx_seq_one_letter_code
_entity_poly.pdbx_strand_id
1 'polypeptide(L)' 'MTCYFEVRQDKNAQWYWAFVMSDGKAKDVIAMATETYSTRRGCILSIGFVQKYGPDADIRP' A
#
# COMPACT_ATOMS: atom_id res chain seq x y z
N MET A 1 8.88 -6.14 15.12
CA MET A 1 8.14 -6.33 13.86
C MET A 1 7.29 -5.11 13.61
N THR A 2 7.42 -4.47 12.45
CA THR A 2 6.67 -3.27 12.08
C THR A 2 6.02 -3.48 10.72
N CYS A 3 4.83 -2.93 10.53
CA CYS A 3 4.18 -2.89 9.22
C CYS A 3 4.01 -1.44 8.79
N TYR A 4 4.28 -1.14 7.52
CA TYR A 4 4.16 0.21 7.00
C TYR A 4 3.79 0.19 5.51
N PHE A 5 3.17 1.28 5.06
CA PHE A 5 2.95 1.52 3.65
C PHE A 5 4.20 2.13 3.03
N GLU A 6 4.64 1.57 1.91
CA GLU A 6 5.72 2.09 1.09
C GLU A 6 5.14 2.64 -0.21
N VAL A 7 5.32 3.94 -0.46
CA VAL A 7 4.88 4.60 -1.69
C VAL A 7 5.99 4.49 -2.74
N ARG A 8 5.69 3.81 -3.84
CA ARG A 8 6.62 3.51 -4.94
C ARG A 8 6.14 4.15 -6.25
N GLN A 9 7.06 4.30 -7.20
CA GLN A 9 6.77 4.73 -8.56
C GLN A 9 7.24 3.66 -9.53
N ASP A 10 6.41 3.34 -10.54
CA ASP A 10 6.76 2.38 -11.59
C ASP A 10 7.50 3.05 -12.75
N LYS A 11 7.89 2.25 -13.75
CA LYS A 11 8.60 2.71 -14.96
C LYS A 11 7.78 3.66 -15.85
N ASN A 12 6.46 3.72 -15.67
CA ASN A 12 5.54 4.58 -16.42
C ASN A 12 5.20 5.87 -15.65
N ALA A 13 6.01 6.20 -14.64
CA ALA A 13 5.81 7.32 -13.73
C ALA A 13 4.49 7.26 -12.93
N GLN A 14 3.85 6.09 -12.84
CA GLN A 14 2.65 5.89 -12.03
C GLN A 14 3.03 5.50 -10.60
N TRP A 15 2.25 5.98 -9.64
CA TRP A 15 2.44 5.76 -8.22
C TRP A 15 1.58 4.61 -7.73
N TYR A 16 2.11 3.79 -6.84
CA TYR A 16 1.36 2.72 -6.17
C TYR A 16 1.92 2.51 -4.77
N TRP A 17 1.17 1.85 -3.90
CA TRP A 17 1.62 1.53 -2.56
C TRP A 17 1.82 0.02 -2.41
N ALA A 18 2.78 -0.36 -1.58
CA ALA A 18 2.96 -1.72 -1.08
C ALA A 18 2.84 -1.70 0.44
N PHE A 19 2.14 -2.68 1.02
CA PHE A 19 2.11 -2.88 2.46
C PHE A 19 3.19 -3.90 2.84
N VAL A 20 4.16 -3.44 3.62
CA VAL A 20 5.38 -4.17 3.91
C VAL A 20 5.39 -4.54 5.39
N MET A 21 5.67 -5.81 5.66
CA MET A 21 6.03 -6.29 7.00
C MET A 21 7.55 -6.35 7.11
N SER A 22 8.11 -5.81 8.19
CA SER A 22 9.54 -5.93 8.50
C SER A 22 9.75 -6.47 9.90
N ASP A 23 10.55 -7.53 10.00
CA ASP A 23 10.99 -8.12 11.26
C ASP A 23 12.30 -7.50 11.78
N GLY A 24 12.86 -6.51 11.07
CA GLY A 24 14.13 -5.86 11.37
C GLY A 24 15.32 -6.43 10.60
N LYS A 25 15.17 -7.56 9.91
CA LYS A 25 16.21 -8.19 9.06
C LYS A 25 15.77 -8.31 7.61
N ALA A 26 14.52 -8.65 7.37
CA ALA A 26 13.90 -8.78 6.07
C ALA A 26 12.69 -7.85 5.91
N LYS A 27 12.23 -7.72 4.67
CA LYS A 27 11.05 -6.96 4.28
C LYS A 27 10.25 -7.81 3.31
N ASP A 28 9.02 -8.14 3.70
CA ASP A 28 8.09 -8.90 2.88
C ASP A 28 6.92 -8.02 2.47
N VAL A 29 6.60 -8.02 1.17
CA VAL A 29 5.40 -7.36 0.65
C VAL A 29 4.22 -8.30 0.86
N ILE A 30 3.30 -7.90 1.73
CA ILE A 30 2.13 -8.72 2.10
C ILE A 30 0.83 -8.25 1.43
N ALA A 31 0.82 -7.02 0.91
CA ALA A 31 -0.24 -6.53 0.03
C ALA A 31 0.29 -5.44 -0.90
N MET A 32 -0.41 -5.21 -2.02
CA MET A 32 -0.10 -4.15 -2.97
C MET A 32 -1.38 -3.48 -3.44
N ALA A 33 -1.29 -2.22 -3.85
CA ALA A 33 -2.33 -1.59 -4.63
C ALA A 33 -2.52 -2.35 -5.95
N THR A 34 -3.76 -2.70 -6.26
CA THR A 34 -4.13 -3.23 -7.58
C THR A 34 -4.21 -2.13 -8.63
N GLU A 35 -4.41 -0.90 -8.20
CA GLU A 35 -4.45 0.31 -9.03
C GLU A 35 -3.13 1.06 -8.99
N THR A 36 -2.90 1.87 -10.01
CA THR A 36 -1.84 2.87 -10.02
C THR A 36 -2.44 4.28 -10.14
N TYR A 37 -1.69 5.27 -9.67
CA TYR A 37 -2.14 6.64 -9.52
C TYR A 37 -1.21 7.59 -10.29
N SER A 38 -1.78 8.55 -11.01
CA SER A 38 -0.99 9.55 -11.75
C SER A 38 -0.20 10.51 -10.86
N THR A 39 -0.54 10.61 -9.57
CA THR A 39 0.14 11.48 -8.61
C THR A 39 0.46 10.77 -7.30
N ARG A 40 1.60 11.13 -6.68
CA ARG A 40 1.98 10.65 -5.35
C ARG A 40 0.92 10.95 -4.29
N ARG A 41 0.29 12.12 -4.38
CA ARG A 41 -0.79 12.53 -3.47
C ARG A 41 -2.01 11.61 -3.59
N GLY A 42 -2.42 11.26 -4.81
CA GLY A 42 -3.51 10.31 -5.04
C GLY A 42 -3.23 8.94 -4.41
N CYS A 43 -2.01 8.44 -4.57
CA CYS A 43 -1.57 7.20 -3.92
C CYS A 43 -1.63 7.27 -2.38
N ILE A 44 -1.19 8.38 -1.77
CA ILE A 44 -1.26 8.57 -0.32
C ILE A 44 -2.71 8.66 0.18
N LEU A 45 -3.59 9.32 -0.57
CA LEU A 45 -5.01 9.37 -0.22
C LEU A 45 -5.63 7.96 -0.25
N SER A 46 -5.29 7.14 -1.25
CA SER A 46 -5.69 5.72 -1.32
C SER A 46 -5.25 4.92 -0.08
N ILE A 47 -4.01 5.12 0.40
CA ILE A 47 -3.56 4.52 1.67
C ILE A 47 -4.48 4.93 2.83
N GLY A 48 -4.86 6.21 2.90
CA GLY A 48 -5.78 6.71 3.93
C GLY A 48 -7.16 6.02 3.89
N PHE A 49 -7.67 5.69 2.70
CA PHE A 49 -8.89 4.88 2.58
C PHE A 49 -8.68 3.46 3.14
N VAL A 50 -7.58 2.80 2.79
CA VAL A 50 -7.28 1.44 3.29
C VAL A 50 -7.12 1.45 4.81
N GLN A 51 -6.42 2.44 5.38
CA GLN A 51 -6.27 2.56 6.83
C GLN A 51 -7.61 2.81 7.54
N LYS A 52 -8.50 3.59 6.91
CA LYS A 52 -9.79 3.95 7.49
C LYS A 52 -10.84 2.85 7.41
N TYR A 53 -10.90 2.14 6.28
CA TYR A 53 -12.00 1.19 6.00
C TYR A 53 -11.53 -0.26 5.96
N GLY A 54 -10.25 -0.52 5.70
CA GLY A 54 -9.69 -1.86 5.58
C GLY A 54 -9.83 -2.71 6.85
N PRO A 55 -9.53 -2.19 8.07
CA PRO A 55 -9.65 -2.98 9.30
C PRO A 55 -11.06 -3.53 9.58
N ASP A 56 -12.10 -2.83 9.11
CA ASP A 56 -13.50 -3.18 9.34
C ASP A 56 -14.18 -3.78 8.09
N ALA A 57 -13.43 -3.97 7.00
CA ALA A 57 -13.98 -4.50 5.76
C ALA A 57 -14.23 -6.01 5.84
N ASP A 58 -15.41 -6.44 5.41
CA ASP A 58 -15.72 -7.86 5.27
C ASP A 58 -14.88 -8.53 4.18
N ILE A 59 -14.50 -9.79 4.41
CA ILE A 59 -13.87 -10.64 3.41
C ILE A 59 -14.97 -11.37 2.63
N ARG A 60 -14.96 -11.25 1.30
CA ARG A 60 -15.86 -11.98 0.41
C ARG A 60 -15.09 -12.95 -0.50
N PRO A 61 -15.60 -14.17 -0.72
CA PRO A 61 -15.01 -15.16 -1.61
C PRO A 61 -15.17 -14.83 -3.10
#